data_AF-A0A7W1K0S3-F1
#
_entry.id   AF-A0A7W1K0S3-F1
#
_cell.length_a   1.000
_cell.length_b   1.000
_cell.length_c   1.000
_cell.angle_alpha   90.00
_cell.angle_beta   90.00
_cell.angle_gamma   90.00
#
_symmetry.space_group_name_H-M   'P 1'
#
loop_
_entity.id
_entity.type
_entity.pdbx_description
1 polymer ?
#
loop_
_entity_poly.entity_id
_entity_poly.type
_entity_poly.pdbx_seq_one_letter_code
_entity_poly.pdbx_strand_id
1 'polypeptide(L)'
;MRLLCEQAHWEFAAPILRQLFELVINMEYLGRQPDREAAVFSYSKYGLLQTVRHQRLTLLYDEKTGRPIDTQRLAVLDQMLDETFREFRSVHDKGNVHWKPSWSGHHTRYLAEQSKHPLRADQYELMFSAWSEQAHGAPAALLDNMFPRGLPVAKVVASDDAEIIQTVTMAMTFFLELWTLLPNVPPVDHAQRLEWTNKMLAEARKHGAPFPAPSQADSTAR
;
A
#
# COMPACT_ATOMS: atom_id res chain seq x y z
N MET A 1 -4.63 -4.04 11.03
CA MET A 1 -4.07 -5.34 10.61
C MET A 1 -4.34 -6.41 11.65
N ARG A 2 -3.72 -6.37 12.84
CA ARG A 2 -3.96 -7.33 13.93
C ARG A 2 -5.45 -7.62 14.19
N LEU A 3 -6.25 -6.59 14.47
CA LEU A 3 -7.68 -6.72 14.72
C LEU A 3 -8.46 -7.40 13.56
N LEU A 4 -8.05 -7.15 12.31
CA LEU A 4 -8.73 -7.67 11.13
C LEU A 4 -8.36 -9.14 10.89
N CYS A 5 -7.09 -9.48 11.10
CA CYS A 5 -6.60 -10.85 11.01
C CYS A 5 -7.10 -11.73 12.17
N GLU A 6 -7.26 -11.18 13.37
CA GLU A 6 -7.82 -11.89 14.54
C GLU A 6 -9.27 -12.35 14.33
N GLN A 7 -9.99 -11.74 13.38
CA GLN A 7 -11.37 -12.09 13.02
C GLN A 7 -11.46 -12.86 11.70
N ALA A 8 -10.35 -13.41 11.20
CA ALA A 8 -10.28 -14.11 9.91
C ALA A 8 -10.79 -13.25 8.74
N HIS A 9 -10.41 -11.97 8.72
CA HIS A 9 -10.75 -11.05 7.66
C HIS A 9 -9.49 -10.49 6.99
N TRP A 10 -8.68 -11.37 6.41
CA TRP A 10 -7.45 -10.98 5.73
C TRP A 10 -7.74 -10.11 4.50
N GLU A 11 -8.91 -10.25 3.87
CA GLU A 11 -9.35 -9.45 2.72
C GLU A 11 -9.51 -7.97 3.11
N PHE A 12 -9.99 -7.68 4.32
CA PHE A 12 -10.05 -6.31 4.84
C PHE A 12 -8.67 -5.79 5.26
N ALA A 13 -7.72 -6.69 5.51
CA ALA A 13 -6.32 -6.33 5.77
C ALA A 13 -5.53 -6.06 4.48
N ALA A 14 -5.92 -6.65 3.33
CA ALA A 14 -5.22 -6.50 2.05
C ALA A 14 -5.04 -5.03 1.57
N PRO A 15 -6.01 -4.11 1.72
CA PRO A 15 -5.78 -2.69 1.42
C PRO A 15 -4.68 -2.05 2.26
N ILE A 16 -4.59 -2.39 3.55
CA ILE A 16 -3.53 -1.87 4.44
C ILE A 16 -2.17 -2.42 3.99
N LEU A 17 -2.12 -3.70 3.60
CA LEU A 17 -0.89 -4.31 3.11
C LEU A 17 -0.37 -3.61 1.86
N ARG A 18 -1.27 -3.29 0.92
CA ARG A 18 -0.94 -2.52 -0.29
C ARG A 18 -0.42 -1.13 0.03
N GLN A 19 -1.04 -0.41 0.98
CA GLN A 19 -0.55 0.89 1.41
C GLN A 19 0.87 0.81 2.00
N LEU A 20 1.15 -0.21 2.82
CA LEU A 20 2.51 -0.44 3.33
C LEU A 20 3.50 -0.71 2.20
N PHE A 21 3.14 -1.57 1.24
CA PHE A 21 3.97 -1.85 0.07
C PHE A 21 4.25 -0.60 -0.78
N GLU A 22 3.23 0.19 -1.09
CA GLU A 22 3.40 1.44 -1.83
C GLU A 22 4.29 2.41 -1.08
N LEU A 23 4.16 2.51 0.25
CA LEU A 23 5.03 3.34 1.06
C LEU A 23 6.49 2.87 0.99
N VAL A 24 6.73 1.55 1.10
CA VAL A 24 8.07 0.97 0.98
C VAL A 24 8.70 1.34 -0.36
N ILE A 25 7.98 1.07 -1.45
CA ILE A 25 8.44 1.35 -2.81
C ILE A 25 8.69 2.85 -3.04
N ASN A 26 7.84 3.71 -2.48
CA ASN A 26 8.06 5.16 -2.54
C ASN A 26 9.31 5.57 -1.76
N MET A 27 9.57 5.01 -0.58
CA MET A 27 10.78 5.30 0.19
C MET A 27 12.04 4.78 -0.50
N GLU A 28 12.00 3.59 -1.09
CA GLU A 28 13.09 3.05 -1.93
C GLU A 28 13.36 3.93 -3.16
N TYR A 29 12.30 4.47 -3.78
CA TYR A 29 12.44 5.37 -4.92
C TYR A 29 13.01 6.73 -4.52
N LEU A 30 12.55 7.30 -3.39
CA LEU A 30 13.09 8.53 -2.80
C LEU A 30 14.58 8.40 -2.47
N GLY A 31 14.99 7.26 -1.90
CA GLY A 31 16.39 6.98 -1.58
C GLY A 31 17.32 6.90 -2.80
N ARG A 32 16.77 6.82 -4.01
CA ARG A 32 17.51 6.77 -5.28
C ARG A 32 17.51 8.09 -6.05
N GLN A 33 16.79 9.10 -5.60
CA GLN A 33 16.73 10.37 -6.30
C GLN A 33 18.05 11.14 -6.15
N PRO A 34 18.57 11.76 -7.23
CA PRO A 34 19.77 12.59 -7.15
C PRO A 34 19.61 13.74 -6.16
N ASP A 35 18.42 14.36 -6.14
CA ASP A 35 18.01 15.36 -5.16
C ASP A 35 16.90 14.77 -4.28
N ARG A 36 17.30 14.20 -3.14
CA ARG A 36 16.38 13.57 -2.20
C ARG A 36 15.45 14.59 -1.53
N GLU A 37 15.94 15.79 -1.24
CA GLU A 37 15.15 16.81 -0.53
C GLU A 37 14.02 17.32 -1.41
N ALA A 38 14.32 17.67 -2.67
CA ALA A 38 13.29 18.08 -3.63
C ALA A 38 12.26 16.96 -3.86
N ALA A 39 12.71 15.70 -3.93
CA ALA A 39 11.82 14.57 -4.10
C ALA A 39 10.92 14.33 -2.88
N VAL A 40 11.46 14.42 -1.65
CA VAL A 40 10.68 14.34 -0.41
C VAL A 40 9.65 15.47 -0.36
N PHE A 41 10.04 16.69 -0.71
CA PHE A 41 9.11 17.82 -0.77
C PHE A 41 7.98 17.56 -1.78
N SER A 42 8.30 17.09 -2.98
CA SER A 42 7.30 16.71 -4.00
C SER A 42 6.37 15.59 -3.50
N TYR A 43 6.92 14.56 -2.85
CA TYR A 43 6.14 13.46 -2.27
C TYR A 43 5.16 13.95 -1.19
N SER A 44 5.65 14.74 -0.23
CA SER A 44 4.83 15.34 0.83
C SER A 44 3.75 16.26 0.27
N LYS A 45 4.10 17.10 -0.70
CA LYS A 45 3.16 18.02 -1.35
C LYS A 45 2.08 17.27 -2.13
N TYR A 46 2.42 16.17 -2.78
CA TYR A 46 1.44 15.30 -3.41
C TYR A 46 0.51 14.62 -2.39
N GLY A 47 1.02 14.23 -1.22
CA GLY A 47 0.20 13.75 -0.11
C GLY A 47 -0.85 14.79 0.32
N LEU A 48 -0.43 16.05 0.49
CA LEU A 48 -1.34 17.15 0.81
C LEU A 48 -2.38 17.38 -0.30
N LEU A 49 -1.99 17.30 -1.58
CA LEU A 49 -2.93 17.35 -2.70
C LEU A 49 -4.05 16.30 -2.56
N GLN A 50 -3.69 15.04 -2.28
CA GLN A 50 -4.69 13.97 -2.11
C GLN A 50 -5.65 14.26 -0.94
N THR A 51 -5.13 14.77 0.18
CA THR A 51 -5.96 15.17 1.33
C THR A 51 -6.95 16.29 0.97
N VAL A 52 -6.47 17.36 0.31
CA VAL A 52 -7.30 18.49 -0.12
C VAL A 52 -8.39 18.03 -1.09
N ARG A 53 -8.03 17.19 -2.07
CA ARG A 53 -8.99 16.62 -3.04
C ARG A 53 -10.04 15.76 -2.35
N HIS A 54 -9.65 14.91 -1.41
CA HIS A 54 -10.59 14.07 -0.67
C HIS A 54 -11.57 14.93 0.14
N GLN A 55 -11.09 15.90 0.91
CA GLN A 55 -11.95 16.80 1.69
C GLN A 55 -12.95 17.55 0.81
N ARG A 56 -12.50 18.05 -0.35
CA ARG A 56 -13.37 18.70 -1.32
C ARG A 56 -14.45 17.76 -1.85
N LEU A 57 -14.07 16.53 -2.24
CA LEU A 57 -15.02 15.54 -2.74
C LEU A 57 -16.07 15.16 -1.70
N THR A 58 -15.69 15.07 -0.42
CA THR A 58 -16.64 14.84 0.68
C THR A 58 -17.68 15.97 0.75
N LEU A 59 -17.24 17.24 0.73
CA LEU A 59 -18.17 18.39 0.75
C LEU A 59 -19.09 18.40 -0.47
N LEU A 60 -18.57 18.14 -1.67
CA LEU A 60 -19.41 18.08 -2.88
C LEU A 60 -20.40 16.92 -2.85
N TYR A 61 -20.03 15.79 -2.24
CA TYR A 61 -20.95 14.67 -2.05
C TYR A 61 -22.05 15.02 -1.03
N ASP A 62 -21.69 15.66 0.07
CA ASP A 62 -22.63 16.14 1.07
C ASP A 62 -23.62 17.13 0.45
N GLU A 63 -23.13 18.11 -0.31
CA GLU A 63 -23.96 19.06 -1.06
C GLU A 63 -24.92 18.35 -2.01
N LYS A 64 -24.41 17.42 -2.83
CA LYS A 64 -25.19 16.64 -3.79
C LYS A 64 -26.27 15.79 -3.11
N THR A 65 -26.04 15.34 -1.88
CA THR A 65 -26.98 14.53 -1.10
C THR A 65 -27.88 15.36 -0.17
N GLY A 66 -27.85 16.69 -0.29
CA GLY A 66 -28.70 17.61 0.47
C GLY A 66 -28.28 17.80 1.92
N ARG A 67 -27.04 17.42 2.28
CA ARG A 67 -26.48 17.64 3.61
C ARG A 67 -25.90 19.07 3.70
N PRO A 68 -25.97 19.73 4.86
CA PRO A 68 -25.33 21.03 5.06
C PRO A 68 -23.82 20.94 4.84
N ILE A 69 -23.25 21.94 4.15
CA ILE A 69 -21.81 22.03 3.91
C ILE A 69 -21.25 23.37 4.38
N ASP A 70 -19.95 23.38 4.69
CA ASP A 70 -19.18 24.60 4.89
C ASP A 70 -18.68 25.12 3.54
N THR A 71 -19.40 26.09 2.98
CA THR A 71 -19.09 26.71 1.68
C THR A 71 -17.80 27.53 1.72
N GLN A 72 -17.44 28.11 2.87
CA GLN A 72 -16.19 28.84 3.03
C GLN A 72 -15.01 27.86 2.97
N ARG A 73 -15.12 26.72 3.65
CA ARG A 73 -14.10 25.66 3.57
C ARG A 73 -13.96 25.13 2.15
N LEU A 74 -15.06 24.92 1.44
CA LEU A 74 -15.03 24.48 0.04
C LEU A 74 -14.25 25.48 -0.84
N ALA A 75 -14.53 26.78 -0.72
CA ALA A 75 -13.82 27.82 -1.47
C ALA A 75 -12.32 27.86 -1.17
N VAL A 76 -11.91 27.68 0.09
CA VAL A 76 -10.49 27.58 0.48
C VAL A 76 -9.83 26.35 -0.17
N LEU A 77 -10.51 25.20 -0.18
CA LEU A 77 -9.99 23.98 -0.81
C LEU A 77 -9.85 24.15 -2.33
N ASP A 78 -10.82 24.81 -2.98
CA ASP A 78 -10.74 25.15 -4.41
C ASP A 78 -9.54 26.04 -4.71
N GLN A 79 -9.34 27.12 -3.93
CA GLN A 79 -8.21 28.01 -4.09
C GLN A 79 -6.86 27.27 -3.91
N MET A 80 -6.76 26.42 -2.89
CA MET A 80 -5.57 25.60 -2.66
C MET A 80 -5.26 24.71 -3.87
N LEU A 81 -6.29 24.09 -4.47
CA LEU A 81 -6.12 23.27 -5.67
C LEU A 81 -5.61 24.08 -6.86
N ASP A 82 -6.10 25.30 -7.05
CA ASP A 82 -5.69 26.14 -8.18
C ASP A 82 -4.28 26.74 -8.04
N GLU A 83 -3.89 27.10 -6.82
CA GLU A 83 -2.66 27.87 -6.58
C GLU A 83 -1.48 26.98 -6.17
N THR A 84 -1.72 25.96 -5.34
CA THR A 84 -0.63 25.28 -4.63
C THR A 84 -0.02 24.13 -5.43
N PHE A 85 -0.80 23.39 -6.22
CA PHE A 85 -0.40 22.08 -6.76
C PHE A 85 -0.20 22.05 -8.29
N ARG A 86 0.21 23.19 -8.87
CA ARG A 86 0.30 23.37 -10.33
C ARG A 86 1.16 22.31 -11.04
N GLU A 87 2.22 21.81 -10.40
CA GLU A 87 3.11 20.79 -10.96
C GLU A 87 2.47 19.41 -11.14
N PHE A 88 1.36 19.15 -10.45
CA PHE A 88 0.58 17.93 -10.56
C PHE A 88 -0.67 18.11 -11.44
N ARG A 89 -0.87 19.31 -11.96
CA ARG A 89 -2.03 19.69 -12.77
C ARG A 89 -1.67 19.68 -14.25
N SER A 90 -2.54 19.13 -15.06
CA SER A 90 -2.54 19.25 -16.52
C SER A 90 -3.92 19.74 -16.97
N VAL A 91 -3.95 20.60 -17.98
CA VAL A 91 -5.19 21.12 -18.57
C VAL A 91 -5.23 20.66 -20.02
N HIS A 92 -6.24 19.88 -20.39
CA HIS A 92 -6.48 19.47 -21.77
C HIS A 92 -7.15 20.59 -22.58
N ASP A 93 -7.12 20.48 -23.91
CA ASP A 93 -7.65 21.46 -24.87
C ASP A 93 -9.11 21.90 -24.60
N LYS A 94 -9.91 21.07 -23.92
CA LYS A 94 -11.30 21.37 -23.54
C LYS A 94 -11.45 22.09 -22.19
N GLY A 95 -10.35 22.52 -21.56
CA GLY A 95 -10.33 23.12 -20.23
C GLY A 95 -10.44 22.12 -19.07
N ASN A 96 -10.48 20.81 -19.36
CA ASN A 96 -10.59 19.78 -18.33
C ASN A 96 -9.28 19.66 -17.55
N VAL A 97 -9.38 19.72 -16.22
CA VAL A 97 -8.26 19.56 -15.31
C VAL A 97 -8.02 18.08 -15.02
N HIS A 98 -6.82 17.61 -15.34
CA HIS A 98 -6.34 16.27 -15.03
C HIS A 98 -5.19 16.36 -14.01
N TRP A 99 -5.37 15.65 -12.90
CA TRP A 99 -4.34 15.50 -11.88
C TRP A 99 -3.45 14.31 -12.22
N LYS A 100 -2.13 14.45 -12.06
CA LYS A 100 -1.20 13.32 -12.18
C LYS A 100 -1.64 12.19 -11.24
N PRO A 101 -1.55 10.92 -11.66
CA PRO A 101 -1.94 9.77 -10.84
C PRO A 101 -0.91 9.43 -9.75
N SER A 102 0.33 9.91 -9.90
CA SER A 102 1.38 9.74 -8.90
C SER A 102 2.29 10.97 -8.82
N TRP A 103 2.97 11.10 -7.67
CA TRP A 103 3.95 12.17 -7.42
C TRP A 103 5.21 12.03 -8.29
N SER A 104 5.61 10.79 -8.59
CA SER A 104 6.83 10.45 -9.34
C SER A 104 6.63 10.39 -10.85
N GLY A 105 5.37 10.44 -11.32
CA GLY A 105 5.03 10.20 -12.73
C GLY A 105 5.04 8.73 -13.14
N HIS A 106 5.36 7.83 -12.21
CA HIS A 106 5.38 6.38 -12.44
C HIS A 106 4.27 5.68 -11.66
N HIS A 107 3.75 4.58 -12.18
CA HIS A 107 2.82 3.71 -11.46
C HIS A 107 3.57 2.73 -10.54
N THR A 108 2.89 2.18 -9.54
CA THR A 108 3.48 1.30 -8.51
C THR A 108 4.21 0.10 -9.11
N ARG A 109 3.65 -0.55 -10.15
CA ARG A 109 4.32 -1.66 -10.87
C ARG A 109 5.71 -1.28 -11.38
N TYR A 110 5.84 -0.12 -12.02
CA TYR A 110 7.12 0.34 -12.55
C TYR A 110 8.11 0.53 -11.42
N LEU A 111 7.69 1.17 -10.32
CA LEU A 111 8.58 1.40 -9.18
C LEU A 111 9.02 0.08 -8.52
N ALA A 112 8.14 -0.94 -8.50
CA ALA A 112 8.43 -2.28 -8.02
C ALA A 112 9.45 -3.01 -8.93
N GLU A 113 9.27 -2.96 -10.25
CA GLU A 113 10.20 -3.53 -11.23
C GLU A 113 11.58 -2.84 -11.19
N GLN A 114 11.61 -1.55 -10.87
CA GLN A 114 12.86 -0.79 -10.71
C GLN A 114 13.51 -0.99 -9.34
N SER A 115 12.88 -1.68 -8.38
CA SER A 115 13.47 -1.88 -7.06
C SER A 115 14.69 -2.81 -7.13
N LYS A 116 15.64 -2.62 -6.20
CA LYS A 116 16.77 -3.54 -6.01
C LYS A 116 16.35 -4.81 -5.24
N HIS A 117 15.19 -4.80 -4.59
CA HIS A 117 14.73 -5.94 -3.82
C HIS A 117 14.13 -7.00 -4.76
N PRO A 118 14.64 -8.25 -4.75
CA PRO A 118 14.40 -9.23 -5.81
C PRO A 118 12.94 -9.67 -5.95
N LEU A 119 12.12 -9.48 -4.91
CA LEU A 119 10.73 -9.97 -4.88
C LEU A 119 9.69 -8.86 -5.09
N ARG A 120 10.08 -7.61 -5.35
CA ARG A 120 9.11 -6.51 -5.39
C ARG A 120 8.08 -6.65 -6.52
N ALA A 121 8.53 -7.10 -7.69
CA ALA A 121 7.63 -7.37 -8.81
C ALA A 121 6.63 -8.48 -8.46
N ASP A 122 7.10 -9.58 -7.86
CA ASP A 122 6.23 -10.70 -7.44
C ASP A 122 5.26 -10.29 -6.34
N GLN A 123 5.73 -9.53 -5.35
CA GLN A 123 4.89 -8.97 -4.28
C GLN A 123 3.81 -8.05 -4.86
N TYR A 124 4.15 -7.21 -5.84
CA TYR A 124 3.18 -6.38 -6.55
C TYR A 124 2.12 -7.25 -7.25
N GLU A 125 2.54 -8.23 -8.06
CA GLU A 125 1.60 -9.09 -8.79
C GLU A 125 0.66 -9.83 -7.83
N LEU A 126 1.21 -10.40 -6.74
CA LEU A 126 0.42 -11.08 -5.71
C LEU A 126 -0.67 -10.18 -5.11
N MET A 127 -0.31 -8.96 -4.71
CA MET A 127 -1.26 -8.06 -4.03
C MET A 127 -2.26 -7.37 -4.98
N PHE A 128 -1.82 -6.98 -6.17
CA PHE A 128 -2.63 -6.17 -7.07
C PHE A 128 -3.51 -7.00 -8.01
N SER A 129 -3.16 -8.26 -8.30
CA SER A 129 -4.02 -9.18 -9.06
C SER A 129 -5.31 -9.49 -8.30
N ALA A 130 -5.19 -9.94 -7.04
CA ALA A 130 -6.33 -10.23 -6.18
C ALA A 130 -7.23 -8.99 -5.99
N TRP A 131 -6.62 -7.81 -5.80
CA TRP A 131 -7.39 -6.57 -5.70
C TRP A 131 -8.07 -6.19 -7.01
N SER A 132 -7.42 -6.36 -8.16
CA SER A 132 -8.01 -6.07 -9.46
C SER A 132 -9.29 -6.88 -9.65
N GLU A 133 -9.28 -8.16 -9.28
CA GLU A 133 -10.49 -9.00 -9.30
C GLU A 133 -11.59 -8.45 -8.39
N GLN A 134 -11.26 -8.08 -7.15
CA GLN A 134 -12.22 -7.52 -6.19
C GLN A 134 -12.79 -6.17 -6.67
N ALA A 135 -11.94 -5.27 -7.14
CA ALA A 135 -12.31 -3.92 -7.55
C ALA A 135 -13.18 -3.91 -8.83
N HIS A 136 -12.96 -4.87 -9.72
CA HIS A 136 -13.75 -5.03 -10.95
C HIS A 136 -14.94 -5.99 -10.78
N GLY A 137 -15.18 -6.51 -9.58
CA GLY A 137 -16.27 -7.46 -9.32
C GLY A 137 -16.18 -8.71 -10.19
N ALA A 138 -14.96 -9.16 -10.48
CA ALA A 138 -14.76 -10.35 -11.29
C ALA A 138 -15.41 -11.55 -10.58
N PRO A 139 -16.19 -12.37 -11.29
CA PRO A 139 -16.94 -13.46 -10.66
C PRO A 139 -16.04 -14.50 -10.01
N ALA A 140 -14.77 -14.61 -10.43
CA ALA A 140 -13.80 -15.54 -9.85
C ALA A 140 -13.65 -15.36 -8.32
N ALA A 141 -13.54 -14.11 -7.85
CA ALA A 141 -13.45 -13.78 -6.43
C ALA A 141 -14.68 -14.25 -5.61
N LEU A 142 -15.84 -14.38 -6.25
CA LEU A 142 -17.05 -14.93 -5.65
C LEU A 142 -17.15 -16.44 -5.83
N LEU A 143 -16.75 -16.98 -6.99
CA LEU A 143 -16.94 -18.39 -7.34
C LEU A 143 -16.13 -19.32 -6.44
N ASP A 144 -14.90 -18.96 -6.11
CA ASP A 144 -14.05 -19.78 -5.25
C ASP A 144 -14.56 -19.80 -3.79
N ASN A 145 -15.19 -18.71 -3.34
CA ASN A 145 -15.78 -18.59 -2.01
C ASN A 145 -17.20 -19.18 -1.91
N MET A 146 -18.02 -19.02 -2.96
CA MET A 146 -19.41 -19.47 -2.97
C MET A 146 -19.56 -20.95 -3.32
N PHE A 147 -18.62 -21.52 -4.08
CA PHE A 147 -18.68 -22.90 -4.53
C PHE A 147 -17.34 -23.62 -4.28
N PRO A 148 -16.96 -23.89 -3.02
CA PRO A 148 -15.80 -24.73 -2.73
C PRO A 148 -16.07 -26.11 -3.34
N ARG A 149 -15.47 -26.38 -4.50
CA ARG A 149 -15.78 -27.56 -5.35
C ARG A 149 -15.35 -28.84 -4.63
N GLY A 150 -16.20 -29.37 -3.75
CA GLY A 150 -15.97 -30.61 -3.02
C GLY A 150 -14.73 -30.60 -2.12
N LEU A 151 -14.18 -29.43 -1.76
CA LEU A 151 -13.06 -29.36 -0.84
C LEU A 151 -13.56 -29.66 0.59
N PRO A 152 -12.89 -30.55 1.34
CA PRO A 152 -13.17 -30.73 2.75
C PRO A 152 -13.05 -29.39 3.49
N VAL A 153 -13.96 -29.11 4.44
CA VAL A 153 -13.96 -27.87 5.25
C VAL A 153 -12.58 -27.58 5.85
N ALA A 154 -11.87 -28.62 6.29
CA ALA A 154 -10.50 -28.49 6.82
C ALA A 154 -9.50 -27.88 5.82
N LYS A 155 -9.66 -28.10 4.51
CA LYS A 155 -8.80 -27.49 3.49
C LYS A 155 -9.15 -26.03 3.24
N VAL A 156 -10.43 -25.66 3.35
CA VAL A 156 -10.86 -24.26 3.26
C VAL A 156 -10.30 -23.47 4.43
N VAL A 157 -10.44 -23.99 5.66
CA VAL A 157 -9.88 -23.38 6.88
C VAL A 157 -8.36 -23.26 6.79
N ALA A 158 -7.66 -24.33 6.37
CA ALA A 158 -6.21 -24.29 6.24
C ALA A 158 -5.72 -23.30 5.16
N SER A 159 -6.50 -23.08 4.10
CA SER A 159 -6.19 -22.06 3.08
C SER A 159 -6.34 -20.65 3.64
N ASP A 160 -7.40 -20.40 4.42
CA ASP A 160 -7.65 -19.11 5.05
C ASP A 160 -6.56 -18.76 6.08
N ASP A 161 -6.18 -19.74 6.92
CA ASP A 161 -5.05 -19.60 7.85
C ASP A 161 -3.76 -19.25 7.11
N ALA A 162 -3.50 -19.87 5.96
CA ALA A 162 -2.31 -19.59 5.16
C ALA A 162 -2.31 -18.14 4.61
N GLU A 163 -3.45 -17.65 4.11
CA GLU A 163 -3.61 -16.27 3.60
C GLU A 163 -3.47 -15.23 4.71
N ILE A 164 -4.06 -15.49 5.88
CA ILE A 164 -3.90 -14.65 7.08
C ILE A 164 -2.42 -14.52 7.42
N ILE A 165 -1.70 -15.64 7.45
CA ILE A 165 -0.30 -15.67 7.87
C ILE A 165 0.60 -15.04 6.81
N GLN A 166 0.33 -15.26 5.52
CA GLN A 166 1.02 -14.57 4.44
C GLN A 166 0.82 -13.06 4.54
N THR A 167 -0.41 -12.61 4.76
CA THR A 167 -0.76 -11.19 4.90
C THR A 167 -0.05 -10.54 6.09
N VAL A 168 -0.11 -11.17 7.28
CA VAL A 168 0.57 -10.67 8.49
C VAL A 168 2.09 -10.66 8.29
N THR A 169 2.64 -11.71 7.69
CA THR A 169 4.06 -11.84 7.38
C THR A 169 4.54 -10.73 6.46
N MET A 170 3.86 -10.50 5.33
CA MET A 170 4.22 -9.45 4.40
C MET A 170 4.10 -8.08 5.05
N ALA A 171 3.05 -7.85 5.85
CA ALA A 171 2.87 -6.60 6.55
C ALA A 171 4.01 -6.30 7.53
N MET A 172 4.41 -7.31 8.33
CA MET A 172 5.53 -7.19 9.25
C MET A 172 6.85 -6.95 8.49
N THR A 173 7.05 -7.65 7.38
CA THR A 173 8.23 -7.47 6.52
C THR A 173 8.31 -6.04 5.98
N PHE A 174 7.24 -5.55 5.36
CA PHE A 174 7.16 -4.17 4.85
C PHE A 174 7.30 -3.13 5.95
N PHE A 175 6.73 -3.38 7.14
CA PHE A 175 6.89 -2.49 8.28
C PHE A 175 8.34 -2.39 8.74
N LEU A 176 9.06 -3.53 8.82
CA LEU A 176 10.48 -3.53 9.18
C LEU A 176 11.35 -2.86 8.12
N GLU A 177 11.04 -3.06 6.84
CA GLU A 177 11.71 -2.37 5.73
C GLU A 177 11.44 -0.86 5.75
N LEU A 178 10.22 -0.43 6.05
CA LEU A 178 9.92 1.00 6.23
C LEU A 178 10.74 1.59 7.36
N TRP A 179 10.86 0.87 8.47
CA TRP A 179 11.63 1.31 9.62
C TRP A 179 13.10 1.58 9.22
N THR A 180 13.69 0.74 8.36
CA THR A 180 15.07 0.96 7.89
C THR A 180 15.19 2.07 6.84
N LEU A 181 14.15 2.32 6.04
CA LEU A 181 14.17 3.32 4.98
C LEU A 181 13.90 4.76 5.47
N LEU A 182 13.23 4.92 6.61
CA LEU A 182 12.83 6.22 7.12
C LEU A 182 13.99 6.92 7.88
N PRO A 183 14.42 8.13 7.47
CA PRO A 183 15.65 8.76 7.98
C PRO A 183 15.58 9.24 9.43
N ASN A 184 14.38 9.45 9.98
CA ASN A 184 14.17 10.02 11.31
C ASN A 184 13.66 9.00 12.33
N VAL A 185 13.66 7.72 11.99
CA VAL A 185 13.22 6.66 12.91
C VAL A 185 14.47 6.07 13.56
N PRO A 186 14.53 5.96 14.90
CA PRO A 186 15.64 5.31 15.57
C PRO A 186 15.88 3.91 14.99
N PRO A 187 17.15 3.48 14.79
CA PRO A 187 17.43 2.16 14.26
C PRO A 187 16.84 1.10 15.19
N VAL A 188 16.18 0.08 14.62
CA VAL A 188 15.75 -1.09 15.38
C VAL A 188 16.98 -1.82 15.86
N ASP A 189 16.98 -2.24 17.13
CA ASP A 189 18.00 -3.14 17.63
C ASP A 189 18.07 -4.41 16.76
N HIS A 190 19.27 -4.72 16.26
CA HIS A 190 19.45 -5.81 15.31
C HIS A 190 19.00 -7.16 15.90
N ALA A 191 19.25 -7.39 17.20
CA ALA A 191 18.82 -8.61 17.86
C ALA A 191 17.30 -8.71 17.92
N GLN A 192 16.61 -7.61 18.26
CA GLN A 192 15.16 -7.53 18.24
C GLN A 192 14.57 -7.78 16.84
N ARG A 193 15.13 -7.17 15.78
CA ARG A 193 14.68 -7.39 14.39
C ARG A 193 14.82 -8.86 13.98
N LEU A 194 15.95 -9.48 14.29
CA LEU A 194 16.22 -10.89 13.98
C LEU A 194 15.28 -11.81 14.76
N GLU A 195 15.05 -11.52 16.04
CA GLU A 195 14.10 -12.27 16.88
C GLU A 195 12.69 -12.25 16.28
N TRP A 196 12.18 -11.08 15.91
CA TRP A 196 10.84 -10.95 15.32
C TRP A 196 10.75 -11.68 13.99
N THR A 197 11.75 -11.54 13.13
CA THR A 197 11.81 -12.24 11.83
C THR A 197 11.80 -13.75 12.02
N ASN A 198 12.60 -14.27 12.95
CA ASN A 198 12.67 -15.70 13.23
C ASN A 198 11.37 -16.24 13.83
N LYS A 199 10.70 -15.50 14.74
CA LYS A 199 9.39 -15.89 15.28
C LYS A 199 8.33 -15.95 14.18
N MET A 200 8.32 -14.96 13.28
CA MET A 200 7.40 -14.93 12.15
C MET A 200 7.64 -16.09 11.18
N LEU A 201 8.90 -16.37 10.84
CA LEU A 201 9.28 -17.52 10.01
C LEU A 201 8.86 -18.85 10.64
N ALA A 202 9.07 -19.00 11.95
CA ALA A 202 8.68 -20.20 12.67
C ALA A 202 7.16 -20.40 12.64
N GLU A 203 6.39 -19.33 12.81
CA GLU A 203 4.93 -19.40 12.73
C GLU A 203 4.46 -19.70 11.30
N ALA A 204 4.97 -19.00 10.29
CA ALA A 204 4.65 -19.25 8.88
C ALA A 204 4.83 -20.72 8.48
N ARG A 205 5.91 -21.35 8.94
CA ARG A 205 6.19 -22.77 8.69
C ARG A 205 5.17 -23.73 9.31
N LYS A 206 4.61 -23.40 10.48
CA LYS A 206 3.59 -24.27 11.12
C LYS A 206 2.32 -24.39 10.28
N HIS A 207 2.02 -23.36 9.50
CA HIS A 207 0.78 -23.25 8.73
C HIS A 207 0.99 -23.36 7.21
N GLY A 208 2.19 -23.76 6.78
CA GLY A 208 2.49 -24.02 5.36
C GLY A 208 2.56 -22.77 4.48
N ALA A 209 2.65 -21.57 5.06
CA ALA A 209 2.75 -20.33 4.28
C ALA A 209 4.14 -20.21 3.62
N PRO A 210 4.23 -19.99 2.30
CA PRO A 210 5.51 -19.82 1.62
C PRO A 210 6.18 -18.53 2.09
N PHE A 211 7.41 -18.64 2.58
CA PHE A 211 8.20 -17.50 3.03
C PHE A 211 9.47 -17.37 2.18
N PRO A 212 9.74 -16.21 1.55
CA PRO A 212 10.98 -16.01 0.83
C PRO A 212 12.16 -15.98 1.82
N ALA A 213 13.18 -16.81 1.59
CA ALA A 213 14.37 -16.80 2.44
C ALA A 213 14.90 -15.36 2.60
N PRO A 214 15.32 -14.96 3.82
CA PRO A 214 15.80 -13.61 4.08
C PRO A 214 16.88 -13.27 3.06
N SER A 215 16.72 -12.13 2.37
CA SER A 215 17.69 -11.72 1.35
C SER A 215 19.07 -11.56 2.01
N GLN A 216 20.12 -12.08 1.37
CA GLN A 216 21.49 -11.98 1.89
C GLN A 216 21.99 -10.53 2.06
N ALA A 217 21.24 -9.54 1.56
CA ALA A 217 21.57 -8.12 1.65
C ALA A 217 21.59 -7.58 3.10
N ASP A 218 20.90 -8.22 4.05
CA ASP A 218 20.95 -7.83 5.47
C ASP A 218 22.29 -8.18 6.15
N SER A 219 23.16 -8.98 5.52
CA SER A 219 24.46 -9.36 6.10
C SER A 219 25.60 -8.34 5.88
N THR A 220 25.39 -7.35 4.99
CA THR A 220 26.44 -6.40 4.57
C THR A 220 26.30 -4.98 5.14
N ALA A 221 25.27 -4.69 5.93
CA ALA A 221 25.16 -3.42 6.66
C ALA A 221 25.88 -3.54 8.01
N ARG A 222 27.22 -3.45 7.99
CA ARG A 222 28.06 -3.19 9.17
C ARG A 222 28.82 -1.89 8.96
#